data_AF-A0A817G4X6-F1
#
_entry.id   AF-A0A817G4X6-F1
#
_cell.length_a   1.000
_cell.length_b   1.000
_cell.length_c   1.000
_cell.angle_alpha   90.00
_cell.angle_beta   90.00
_cell.angle_gamma   90.00
#
_symmetry.space_group_name_H-M   'P 1'
#
loop_
_entity.id
_entity.type
_entity.pdbx_description
1 polymer ?
#
loop_
_entity_poly.entity_id
_entity_poly.type
_entity_poly.pdbx_seq_one_letter_code
_entity_poly.pdbx_strand_id
1 'polypeptide(L)'
;MRLITHTHTIFKPYARYWLTLIIHMCNQMFEKSSEGLNTFLIDTIVILLSWNTIAIPSELDRTSVQRLLEYLFLNCTHKNSLVMKSNLDLIKKLIELWNERIYSPTLILYKLISDQDIKSKYNAIGLSLIGILLANNILPYNEINDLTKDKFNEILLKNMKNSFRNSYAAAAEVVGMLLNVKKLKCQSNER
;
A
#
# COMPACT_ATOMS: atom_id res chain seq x y z
N MET A 1 4.83 -22.11 9.71
CA MET A 1 4.14 -20.80 9.86
C MET A 1 3.00 -20.83 10.87
N ARG A 2 2.03 -21.76 10.80
CA ARG A 2 0.97 -21.86 11.83
C ARG A 2 1.50 -21.92 13.27
N LEU A 3 2.58 -22.64 13.53
CA LEU A 3 3.19 -22.66 14.87
C LEU A 3 3.62 -21.25 15.32
N ILE A 4 4.33 -20.51 14.46
CA ILE A 4 4.82 -19.15 14.74
C ILE A 4 3.66 -18.18 14.95
N THR A 5 2.56 -18.32 14.20
CA THR A 5 1.39 -17.47 14.37
C THR A 5 0.69 -17.75 15.72
N HIS A 6 0.61 -19.02 16.12
CA HIS A 6 -0.01 -19.42 17.39
C HIS A 6 0.86 -19.12 18.61
N THR A 7 2.20 -19.14 18.48
CA THR A 7 3.14 -18.86 19.58
C THR A 7 3.93 -17.57 19.37
N HIS A 8 3.30 -16.56 18.77
CA HIS A 8 3.94 -15.30 18.41
C HIS A 8 4.55 -14.53 19.59
N THR A 9 4.02 -14.71 20.81
CA THR A 9 4.54 -14.09 22.04
C THR A 9 5.91 -14.64 22.44
N ILE A 10 6.17 -15.93 22.17
CA ILE A 10 7.45 -16.59 22.47
C ILE A 10 8.54 -16.15 21.48
N PHE A 11 8.16 -15.96 20.22
CA PHE A 11 9.08 -15.53 19.16
C PHE A 11 9.33 -14.02 19.13
N LYS A 12 8.51 -13.23 19.83
CA LYS A 12 8.58 -11.77 19.88
C LYS A 12 9.98 -11.21 20.23
N PRO A 13 10.74 -11.74 21.21
CA PRO A 13 12.10 -11.26 21.49
C PRO A 13 13.09 -11.51 20.34
N TYR A 14 12.83 -12.52 19.51
CA TYR A 14 13.67 -12.89 18.37
C TYR A 14 13.15 -12.32 17.04
N ALA A 15 12.20 -11.39 17.09
CA ALA A 15 11.51 -10.85 15.91
C ALA A 15 12.48 -10.34 14.83
N ARG A 16 13.63 -9.79 15.20
CA ARG A 16 14.66 -9.30 14.26
C ARG A 16 15.16 -10.37 13.29
N TYR A 17 15.29 -11.61 13.74
CA TYR A 17 15.75 -12.73 12.90
C TYR A 17 14.61 -13.32 12.06
N TRP A 18 13.39 -13.32 12.62
CA TRP A 18 12.23 -13.90 11.98
C TRP A 18 11.61 -13.01 10.92
N LEU A 19 11.70 -11.69 11.06
CA LEU A 19 11.01 -10.74 10.20
C LEU A 19 11.44 -10.87 8.73
N THR A 20 12.74 -10.89 8.44
CA THR A 20 13.27 -11.10 7.08
C THR A 20 12.79 -12.41 6.48
N LEU A 21 12.87 -13.51 7.25
CA LEU A 21 12.49 -14.84 6.78
C LEU A 21 10.98 -14.93 6.49
N ILE A 22 10.15 -14.36 7.36
CA ILE A 22 8.69 -14.38 7.20
C ILE A 22 8.28 -13.53 5.99
N ILE A 23 8.89 -12.36 5.77
CA ILE A 23 8.61 -11.53 4.58
C ILE A 23 8.94 -12.31 3.29
N HIS A 24 10.11 -12.96 3.23
CA HIS A 24 10.49 -13.79 2.08
C HIS A 24 9.53 -14.96 1.87
N MET A 25 9.12 -15.63 2.94
CA MET A 25 8.12 -16.70 2.88
C MET A 25 6.77 -16.19 2.36
N CYS A 26 6.29 -15.04 2.84
CA CYS A 26 5.07 -14.42 2.35
C CYS A 26 5.16 -14.20 0.84
N ASN A 27 6.25 -13.62 0.34
CA ASN A 27 6.47 -13.42 -1.10
C ASN A 27 6.45 -14.74 -1.90
N GLN A 28 7.11 -15.79 -1.42
CA GLN A 28 7.07 -17.11 -2.08
C GLN A 28 5.68 -17.75 -2.06
N MET A 29 4.91 -17.52 -1.00
CA MET A 29 3.52 -17.98 -0.93
C MET A 29 2.63 -17.23 -1.92
N PHE A 30 2.85 -15.92 -2.10
CA PHE A 30 2.12 -15.11 -3.08
C PHE A 30 2.41 -15.54 -4.52
N GLU A 31 3.66 -15.88 -4.85
CA GLU A 31 4.02 -16.39 -6.19
C GLU A 31 3.30 -17.70 -6.54
N LYS A 32 3.03 -18.54 -5.53
CA LYS A 32 2.38 -19.85 -5.72
C LYS A 32 0.86 -19.79 -5.58
N SER A 33 0.31 -18.74 -4.97
CA SER A 33 -1.13 -18.59 -4.80
C SER A 33 -1.76 -17.96 -6.04
N SER A 34 -2.62 -18.70 -6.73
CA SER A 34 -3.46 -18.17 -7.81
C SER A 34 -4.71 -17.43 -7.30
N GLU A 35 -5.02 -17.53 -6.00
CA GLU A 35 -6.25 -17.03 -5.39
C GLU A 35 -5.99 -15.91 -4.37
N GLY A 36 -6.14 -14.64 -4.79
CA GLY A 36 -6.33 -13.45 -3.95
C GLY A 36 -5.46 -13.33 -2.68
N LEU A 37 -5.93 -12.56 -1.69
CA LEU A 37 -5.29 -12.49 -0.37
C LEU A 37 -5.78 -13.64 0.49
N ASN A 38 -4.93 -14.65 0.68
CA ASN A 38 -5.18 -15.74 1.61
C ASN A 38 -5.27 -15.19 3.06
N THR A 39 -6.31 -15.57 3.80
CA THR A 39 -6.51 -15.18 5.21
C THR A 39 -5.30 -15.51 6.07
N PHE A 40 -4.62 -16.62 5.77
CA PHE A 40 -3.40 -17.00 6.46
C PHE A 40 -2.26 -15.97 6.30
N LEU A 41 -2.14 -15.38 5.11
CA LEU A 41 -1.13 -14.36 4.84
C LEU A 41 -1.47 -13.05 5.55
N ILE A 42 -2.76 -12.69 5.57
CA ILE A 42 -3.23 -11.52 6.32
C ILE A 42 -2.89 -11.69 7.81
N ASP A 43 -3.25 -12.82 8.42
CA ASP A 43 -2.96 -13.09 9.84
C ASP A 43 -1.45 -13.05 10.14
N THR A 44 -0.64 -13.58 9.23
CA THR A 44 0.82 -13.56 9.35
C THR A 44 1.36 -12.13 9.32
N ILE A 45 0.86 -11.29 8.41
CA ILE A 45 1.26 -9.87 8.32
C ILE A 45 0.80 -9.10 9.56
N VAL A 46 -0.41 -9.34 10.07
CA VAL A 46 -0.90 -8.71 11.31
C VAL A 46 0.06 -9.00 12.47
N ILE A 47 0.52 -10.24 12.59
CA ILE A 47 1.47 -10.64 13.64
C ILE A 47 2.83 -9.95 13.42
N LEU A 48 3.33 -9.87 12.18
CA LEU A 48 4.56 -9.14 11.88
C LEU A 48 4.47 -7.67 12.28
N LEU A 49 3.36 -7.00 11.96
CA LEU A 49 3.15 -5.60 12.31
C LEU A 49 3.04 -5.41 13.84
N SER A 50 2.58 -6.42 14.58
CA SER A 50 2.58 -6.39 16.05
C SER A 50 3.97 -6.39 16.68
N TRP A 51 5.00 -6.82 15.93
CA TRP A 51 6.40 -6.84 16.37
C TRP A 51 7.18 -5.57 16.02
N ASN A 52 6.51 -4.56 15.44
CA ASN A 52 7.12 -3.28 15.06
C ASN A 52 7.91 -2.58 16.18
N THR A 53 7.52 -2.78 17.43
CA THR A 53 8.18 -2.22 18.64
C THR A 53 9.56 -2.80 18.88
N ILE A 54 9.87 -3.96 18.30
CA ILE A 54 11.11 -4.70 18.52
C ILE A 54 11.93 -4.82 17.24
N ALA A 55 11.26 -4.98 16.09
CA ALA A 55 11.91 -5.17 14.81
C ALA A 55 11.19 -4.41 13.69
N ILE A 56 11.97 -3.72 12.88
CA ILE A 56 11.57 -3.09 11.63
C ILE A 56 12.43 -3.72 10.51
N PRO A 57 11.90 -3.89 9.28
CA PRO A 57 12.69 -4.37 8.16
C PRO A 57 14.00 -3.61 7.97
N SER A 58 15.07 -4.35 7.71
CA SER A 58 16.37 -3.78 7.38
C SER A 58 16.36 -3.16 5.97
N GLU A 59 17.33 -2.30 5.64
CA GLU A 59 17.51 -1.80 4.26
C GLU A 59 17.74 -2.94 3.26
N LEU A 60 18.35 -4.04 3.68
CA LEU A 60 18.52 -5.24 2.84
C LEU A 60 17.18 -5.91 2.48
N ASP A 61 16.17 -5.76 3.35
CA ASP A 61 14.83 -6.34 3.16
C ASP A 61 13.93 -5.45 2.29
N ARG A 62 14.40 -4.26 1.92
CA ARG A 62 13.62 -3.24 1.23
C ARG A 62 12.95 -3.76 -0.04
N THR A 63 13.68 -4.51 -0.86
CA THR A 63 13.13 -5.12 -2.08
C THR A 63 12.03 -6.12 -1.76
N SER A 64 12.19 -6.92 -0.71
CA SER A 64 11.20 -7.93 -0.31
C SER A 64 9.97 -7.30 0.33
N VAL A 65 10.12 -6.22 1.09
CA VAL A 65 9.02 -5.40 1.62
C VAL A 65 8.26 -4.71 0.49
N GLN A 66 8.98 -4.14 -0.49
CA GLN A 66 8.37 -3.51 -1.65
C GLN A 66 7.52 -4.50 -2.44
N ARG A 67 8.06 -5.70 -2.74
CA ARG A 67 7.31 -6.76 -3.43
C ARG A 67 6.05 -7.15 -2.67
N LEU A 68 6.16 -7.31 -1.35
CA LEU A 68 5.01 -7.62 -0.48
C LEU A 68 3.92 -6.55 -0.60
N LEU A 69 4.29 -5.27 -0.55
CA LEU A 69 3.37 -4.15 -0.70
C LEU A 69 2.66 -4.17 -2.06
N GLU A 70 3.41 -4.40 -3.13
CA GLU A 70 2.88 -4.47 -4.50
C GLU A 70 1.84 -5.58 -4.65
N TYR A 71 2.10 -6.76 -4.07
CA TYR A 71 1.13 -7.85 -4.03
C TYR A 71 -0.13 -7.51 -3.24
N LEU A 72 0.01 -6.84 -2.10
CA LEU A 72 -1.14 -6.37 -1.31
C LEU A 72 -1.98 -5.36 -2.10
N PHE A 73 -1.35 -4.45 -2.84
CA PHE A 73 -2.04 -3.45 -3.66
C PHE A 73 -2.84 -4.10 -4.79
N LEU A 74 -2.26 -5.09 -5.48
CA LEU A 74 -2.91 -5.79 -6.58
C LEU A 74 -4.11 -6.63 -6.10
N ASN A 75 -4.00 -7.27 -4.94
CA ASN A 75 -5.00 -8.20 -4.42
C ASN A 75 -5.90 -7.63 -3.31
N CYS A 76 -5.83 -6.33 -3.03
CA CYS A 76 -6.64 -5.67 -1.99
C CYS A 76 -8.15 -5.78 -2.24
N THR A 77 -8.53 -5.95 -3.51
CA THR A 77 -9.93 -5.92 -3.95
C THR A 77 -10.64 -7.24 -3.65
N HIS A 78 -11.83 -7.15 -3.07
CA HIS A 78 -12.63 -8.31 -2.72
C HIS A 78 -14.12 -8.00 -2.89
N LYS A 79 -14.93 -9.03 -3.20
CA LYS A 79 -16.39 -8.86 -3.38
C LYS A 79 -17.08 -8.35 -2.12
N ASN A 80 -16.60 -8.78 -0.96
CA ASN A 80 -17.09 -8.31 0.35
C ASN A 80 -16.40 -6.99 0.74
N SER A 81 -17.19 -5.94 0.93
CA SER A 81 -16.71 -4.60 1.31
C SER A 81 -16.05 -4.55 2.69
N LEU A 82 -16.46 -5.41 3.64
CA LEU A 82 -15.84 -5.49 4.97
C LEU A 82 -14.41 -6.03 4.87
N VAL A 83 -14.22 -7.09 4.09
CA VAL A 83 -12.89 -7.68 3.84
C VAL A 83 -12.00 -6.67 3.11
N MET A 84 -12.55 -6.00 2.10
CA MET A 84 -11.83 -4.94 1.38
C MET A 84 -11.40 -3.80 2.31
N LYS A 85 -12.26 -3.36 3.24
CA LYS A 85 -11.90 -2.34 4.24
C LYS A 85 -10.80 -2.84 5.17
N SER A 86 -10.91 -4.08 5.66
CA SER A 86 -9.87 -4.69 6.50
C SER A 86 -8.52 -4.79 5.78
N ASN A 87 -8.52 -5.09 4.48
CA ASN A 87 -7.31 -5.12 3.66
C ASN A 87 -6.69 -3.72 3.53
N LEU A 88 -7.51 -2.68 3.33
CA LEU A 88 -7.04 -1.29 3.29
C LEU A 88 -6.47 -0.85 4.63
N ASP A 89 -7.09 -1.22 5.74
CA ASP A 89 -6.61 -0.91 7.10
C ASP A 89 -5.28 -1.62 7.39
N LEU A 90 -5.11 -2.87 6.95
CA LEU A 90 -3.83 -3.59 7.02
C LEU A 90 -2.73 -2.87 6.24
N ILE A 91 -3.01 -2.50 4.98
CA ILE A 91 -2.07 -1.78 4.12
C ILE A 91 -1.70 -0.43 4.74
N LYS A 92 -2.69 0.31 5.24
CA LYS A 92 -2.48 1.57 5.95
C LYS A 92 -1.53 1.39 7.12
N LYS A 93 -1.77 0.38 7.97
CA LYS A 93 -0.90 0.09 9.12
C LYS A 93 0.51 -0.28 8.69
N LEU A 94 0.66 -1.07 7.63
CA LEU A 94 1.97 -1.45 7.10
C LEU A 94 2.76 -0.22 6.61
N ILE A 95 2.11 0.67 5.85
CA ILE A 95 2.76 1.89 5.36
C ILE A 95 3.10 2.83 6.51
N GLU A 96 2.21 3.02 7.50
CA GLU A 96 2.50 3.84 8.69
C GLU A 96 3.73 3.36 9.45
N LEU A 97 3.92 2.04 9.56
CA LEU A 97 5.01 1.46 10.35
C LEU A 97 6.32 1.33 9.58
N TRP A 98 6.26 1.12 8.27
CA TRP A 98 7.44 0.85 7.43
C TRP A 98 7.67 1.94 6.36
N ASN A 99 7.15 3.15 6.57
CA ASN A 99 7.25 4.28 5.64
C ASN A 99 8.68 4.55 5.14
N GLU A 100 9.70 4.46 6.00
CA GLU A 100 11.10 4.68 5.64
C GLU A 100 11.66 3.64 4.65
N ARG A 101 11.08 2.43 4.65
CA ARG A 101 11.54 1.27 3.87
C ARG A 101 10.71 1.02 2.63
N ILE A 102 9.76 1.89 2.31
CA ILE A 102 8.81 1.73 1.20
C ILE A 102 9.01 2.83 0.17
N TYR A 103 8.86 2.49 -1.11
CA TYR A 103 8.71 3.47 -2.18
C TYR A 103 7.31 3.38 -2.79
N SER A 104 6.87 4.47 -3.43
CA SER A 104 5.57 4.46 -4.08
C SER A 104 5.57 3.52 -5.31
N PRO A 105 4.64 2.54 -5.37
CA PRO A 105 4.47 1.66 -6.52
C PRO A 105 3.69 2.37 -7.64
N THR A 106 4.31 3.38 -8.27
CA THR A 106 3.66 4.31 -9.21
C THR A 106 2.96 3.58 -10.38
N LEU A 107 3.57 2.54 -10.95
CA LEU A 107 3.00 1.79 -12.09
C LEU A 107 1.73 1.01 -11.70
N ILE A 108 1.71 0.42 -10.51
CA ILE A 108 0.55 -0.34 -10.03
C ILE A 108 -0.59 0.63 -9.70
N LEU A 109 -0.28 1.72 -9.00
CA LEU A 109 -1.25 2.77 -8.73
C LEU A 109 -1.86 3.31 -10.02
N TYR A 110 -1.01 3.61 -11.01
CA TYR A 110 -1.46 4.08 -12.32
C TYR A 110 -2.39 3.07 -13.00
N LYS A 111 -2.04 1.78 -13.02
CA LYS A 111 -2.92 0.74 -13.58
C LYS A 111 -4.27 0.68 -12.85
N LEU A 112 -4.27 0.77 -11.53
CA LEU A 112 -5.50 0.73 -10.71
C LEU A 112 -6.43 1.93 -10.96
N ILE A 113 -5.90 3.11 -11.25
CA ILE A 113 -6.71 4.31 -11.53
C ILE A 113 -6.98 4.54 -13.02
N SER A 114 -6.19 3.92 -13.90
CA SER A 114 -6.31 4.04 -15.35
C SER A 114 -7.34 3.07 -15.93
N ASP A 115 -7.79 2.09 -15.15
CA ASP A 115 -8.83 1.16 -15.60
C ASP A 115 -10.11 1.95 -15.93
N GLN A 116 -10.59 1.78 -17.16
CA GLN A 116 -11.62 2.63 -17.75
C GLN A 116 -13.05 2.17 -17.43
N ASP A 117 -13.21 1.14 -16.62
CA ASP A 117 -14.53 0.72 -16.18
C ASP A 117 -15.12 1.79 -15.24
N ILE A 118 -15.88 2.70 -15.85
CA ILE A 118 -16.60 3.79 -15.20
C ILE A 118 -17.44 3.26 -14.03
N LYS A 119 -17.97 2.03 -14.11
CA LYS A 119 -18.80 1.37 -13.09
C LYS A 119 -18.04 0.66 -11.97
N SER A 120 -16.72 0.63 -12.02
CA SER A 120 -15.91 -0.22 -11.18
C SER A 120 -15.59 0.46 -9.83
N LYS A 121 -15.72 -0.29 -8.73
CA LYS A 121 -15.23 0.15 -7.41
C LYS A 121 -13.69 0.16 -7.35
N TYR A 122 -13.00 -0.35 -8.36
CA TYR A 122 -11.55 -0.49 -8.39
C TYR A 122 -10.84 0.87 -8.41
N ASN A 123 -11.37 1.85 -9.16
CA ASN A 123 -10.77 3.18 -9.23
C ASN A 123 -10.82 3.89 -7.86
N ALA A 124 -11.93 3.76 -7.13
CA ALA A 124 -12.05 4.31 -5.77
C ALA A 124 -11.06 3.68 -4.79
N ILE A 125 -10.76 2.38 -4.94
CA ILE A 125 -9.75 1.69 -4.13
C ILE A 125 -8.35 2.17 -4.47
N GLY A 126 -8.01 2.28 -5.76
CA GLY A 126 -6.74 2.84 -6.21
C GLY A 126 -6.51 4.26 -5.67
N LEU A 127 -7.55 5.11 -5.71
CA LEU A 127 -7.52 6.45 -5.12
C LEU A 127 -7.34 6.41 -3.61
N SER A 128 -8.04 5.52 -2.90
CA SER A 128 -7.88 5.36 -1.45
C SER A 128 -6.46 4.95 -1.07
N LEU A 129 -5.83 4.05 -1.84
CA LEU A 129 -4.43 3.64 -1.66
C LEU A 129 -3.46 4.82 -1.86
N ILE A 130 -3.71 5.69 -2.84
CA ILE A 130 -2.94 6.92 -3.04
C ILE A 130 -3.10 7.86 -1.84
N GLY A 131 -4.32 8.00 -1.31
CA GLY A 131 -4.58 8.78 -0.09
C GLY A 131 -3.78 8.28 1.11
N ILE A 132 -3.71 6.96 1.29
CA ILE A 132 -2.91 6.33 2.36
C ILE A 132 -1.41 6.65 2.23
N LEU A 133 -0.87 6.64 1.01
CA LEU A 133 0.53 7.00 0.76
C LEU A 133 0.78 8.49 1.04
N LEU A 134 -0.10 9.37 0.55
CA LEU A 134 -0.01 10.82 0.76
C LEU A 134 -0.11 11.20 2.24
N ALA A 135 -0.96 10.52 3.01
CA ALA A 135 -1.08 10.72 4.45
C ALA A 135 0.23 10.43 5.21
N ASN A 136 1.07 9.53 4.67
CA ASN A 136 2.39 9.22 5.20
C ASN A 136 3.52 10.04 4.55
N ASN A 137 3.18 11.14 3.86
CA ASN A 137 4.12 12.02 3.13
C ASN A 137 4.88 11.34 1.98
N ILE A 138 4.40 10.18 1.52
CA ILE A 138 4.99 9.47 0.38
C ILE A 138 4.31 9.99 -0.89
N LEU A 139 5.11 10.55 -1.80
CA LEU A 139 4.57 11.01 -3.09
C LEU A 139 4.19 9.80 -3.96
N PRO A 140 3.03 9.83 -4.63
CA PRO A 140 2.56 8.70 -5.42
C PRO A 140 3.40 8.47 -6.70
N TYR A 141 4.10 9.50 -7.16
CA TYR A 141 5.05 9.43 -8.27
C TYR A 141 6.49 9.48 -7.75
N ASN A 142 7.37 8.72 -8.41
CA ASN A 142 8.80 8.74 -8.15
C ASN A 142 9.54 8.98 -9.47
N GLU A 143 10.68 9.68 -9.44
CA GLU A 143 11.47 10.02 -10.64
C GLU A 143 12.17 8.81 -11.26
N ILE A 144 12.14 7.67 -10.55
CA ILE A 144 12.71 6.39 -10.94
C ILE A 144 11.87 5.71 -12.04
N ASN A 145 10.57 6.00 -12.12
CA ASN A 145 9.67 5.36 -13.07
C ASN A 145 9.41 6.27 -14.28
N ASP A 146 9.45 5.71 -15.50
CA ASP A 146 9.19 6.39 -16.80
C ASP A 146 7.79 7.06 -16.94
N LEU A 147 6.97 7.00 -15.90
CA LEU A 147 5.67 7.65 -15.90
C LEU A 147 5.83 9.12 -15.50
N THR A 148 5.65 10.01 -16.48
CA THR A 148 5.69 11.46 -16.24
C THR A 148 4.62 11.89 -15.23
N LYS A 149 5.02 12.78 -14.31
CA LYS A 149 4.14 13.38 -13.28
C LYS A 149 2.83 13.89 -13.89
N ASP A 150 2.89 14.41 -15.11
CA ASP A 150 1.76 14.96 -15.86
C ASP A 150 0.72 13.89 -16.24
N LYS A 151 1.15 12.73 -16.74
CA LYS A 151 0.24 11.62 -17.08
C LYS A 151 -0.52 11.13 -15.85
N PHE A 152 0.15 11.07 -14.70
CA PHE A 152 -0.49 10.67 -13.45
C PHE A 152 -1.54 11.70 -12.99
N ASN A 153 -1.21 13.00 -13.08
CA ASN A 153 -2.14 14.07 -12.74
C ASN A 153 -3.34 14.11 -13.69
N GLU A 154 -3.14 13.91 -15.00
CA GLU A 154 -4.22 13.86 -15.99
C GLU A 154 -5.24 12.76 -15.66
N ILE A 155 -4.79 11.57 -15.27
CA ILE A 155 -5.69 10.47 -14.89
C ILE A 155 -6.40 10.74 -13.57
N LEU A 156 -5.75 11.37 -12.59
CA LEU A 156 -6.41 11.82 -11.37
C LEU A 156 -7.54 12.81 -11.68
N LEU A 157 -7.28 13.80 -12.54
CA LEU A 157 -8.27 14.77 -12.98
C LEU A 157 -9.41 14.10 -13.77
N LYS A 158 -9.10 13.08 -14.59
CA LYS A 158 -10.11 12.29 -15.30
C LYS A 158 -11.02 11.52 -14.33
N ASN A 159 -10.47 10.95 -13.27
CA ASN A 159 -11.25 10.28 -12.23
C ASN A 159 -12.14 11.24 -11.43
N MET A 160 -11.75 12.52 -11.29
CA MET A 160 -12.67 13.53 -10.75
C MET A 160 -13.87 13.84 -11.66
N LYS A 161 -13.75 13.61 -12.97
CA LYS A 161 -14.88 13.78 -13.90
C LYS A 161 -15.81 12.56 -13.91
N ASN A 162 -15.54 11.53 -13.10
CA ASN A 162 -16.33 10.32 -13.06
C ASN A 162 -17.70 10.57 -12.38
N SER A 163 -18.76 9.94 -12.89
CA SER A 163 -20.14 10.09 -12.39
C SER A 163 -20.39 9.35 -11.06
N PHE A 164 -19.49 8.45 -10.66
CA PHE A 164 -19.59 7.71 -9.40
C PHE A 164 -19.14 8.54 -8.21
N ARG A 165 -20.07 8.76 -7.26
CA ARG A 165 -19.83 9.54 -6.03
C ARG A 165 -18.57 9.11 -5.28
N ASN A 166 -18.33 7.80 -5.12
CA ASN A 166 -17.19 7.29 -4.37
C ASN A 166 -15.87 7.57 -5.09
N SER A 167 -15.83 7.46 -6.42
CA SER A 167 -14.62 7.70 -7.21
C SER A 167 -14.32 9.21 -7.32
N TYR A 168 -15.32 10.05 -7.56
CA TYR A 168 -15.15 11.51 -7.59
C TYR A 168 -14.74 12.07 -6.23
N ALA A 169 -15.42 11.69 -5.15
CA ALA A 169 -15.12 12.18 -3.81
C ALA A 169 -13.69 11.77 -3.37
N ALA A 170 -13.31 10.50 -3.58
CA ALA A 170 -11.96 10.03 -3.29
C ALA A 170 -10.91 10.74 -4.16
N ALA A 171 -11.20 11.00 -5.42
CA ALA A 171 -10.28 11.73 -6.30
C ALA A 171 -10.09 13.19 -5.86
N ALA A 172 -11.16 13.88 -5.47
CA ALA A 172 -11.10 15.24 -4.95
C ALA A 172 -10.30 15.32 -3.65
N GLU A 173 -10.49 14.36 -2.74
CA GLU A 173 -9.73 14.25 -1.49
C GLU A 173 -8.23 14.05 -1.77
N VAL A 174 -7.89 13.09 -2.64
CA VAL A 174 -6.50 12.82 -3.02
C VAL A 174 -5.83 14.03 -3.66
N VAL A 175 -6.54 14.76 -4.53
CA VAL A 175 -6.02 15.98 -5.15
C VAL A 175 -5.77 17.07 -4.09
N GLY A 176 -6.70 17.24 -3.14
CA GLY A 176 -6.52 18.15 -2.01
C GLY A 176 -5.30 17.81 -1.16
N MET A 177 -5.12 16.53 -0.82
CA MET A 177 -3.95 16.04 -0.10
C MET A 177 -2.65 16.28 -0.89
N LEU A 178 -2.66 16.01 -2.19
CA LEU A 178 -1.49 16.21 -3.06
C LEU A 178 -1.07 17.69 -3.11
N LEU A 179 -2.03 18.61 -3.23
CA LEU A 179 -1.77 20.05 -3.22
C LEU A 179 -1.22 20.51 -1.88
N ASN A 180 -1.74 19.99 -0.77
CA ASN A 180 -1.23 20.32 0.57
C ASN A 180 0.21 19.84 0.77
N VAL A 181 0.52 18.60 0.36
CA VAL A 181 1.89 18.05 0.42
C VAL A 181 2.86 18.85 -0.45
N LYS A 182 2.44 19.26 -1.66
CA LYS A 182 3.25 20.13 -2.52
C LYS A 182 3.51 21.49 -1.87
N LYS A 183 2.49 22.12 -1.28
CA LYS A 183 2.63 23.39 -0.57
C LYS A 183 3.63 23.29 0.58
N LEU A 184 3.55 22.25 1.40
CA LEU A 184 4.49 22.01 2.51
C LEU A 184 5.93 21.86 2.00
N LYS A 185 6.14 21.13 0.90
CA LYS A 185 7.47 20.97 0.29
C LYS A 185 8.02 22.27 -0.33
N CYS A 186 7.16 23.12 -0.91
CA CYS A 186 7.57 24.44 -1.39
C CYS A 186 8.00 25.34 -0.22
N GLN A 187 7.25 25.34 0.88
CA GLN A 187 7.58 26.14 2.08
C GLN A 187 8.85 25.67 2.80
N SER A 188 9.19 24.38 2.74
CA SER A 188 10.44 23.87 3.30
C SER A 188 11.67 24.17 2.44
N ASN A 189 11.50 24.43 1.14
CA ASN A 189 12.61 24.82 0.25
C ASN A 189 12.91 26.33 0.28
N GLU A 190 12.04 27.13 0.92
CA GLU A 190 12.19 28.58 1.09
C GLU A 190 12.78 28.98 2.46
N ARG A 191 13.14 28.00 3.31
CA ARG A 191 13.84 28.20 4.59
C ARG A 191 15.21 27.57 4.55
#